data_AF-A0A1V6QMV6-F1
#
_entry.id   AF-A0A1V6QMV6-F1
#
_cell.length_a   1.000
_cell.length_b   1.000
_cell.length_c   1.000
_cell.angle_alpha   90.00
_cell.angle_beta   90.00
_cell.angle_gamma   90.00
#
_symmetry.space_group_name_H-M   'P 1'
#
loop_
_entity.id
_entity.type
_entity.pdbx_description
1 polymer ?
#
loop_
_entity_poly.entity_id
_entity_poly.type
_entity_poly.pdbx_seq_one_letter_code
_entity_poly.pdbx_strand_id
1 'polypeptide(L)'
;MSQPHDLPPSYDASQQSWGISGTQPQTAASGHPPPYHNWQEAVPDTATFPPPPITGYLISGTGNASEDDAQRAHDFCDSVPLWLPTQPSTAVYHDVQAYDLRPVQPAELRGHVSAVARGRWRGHSADGNGDCVILTQLPMYFPAVDSPFVREQKKTIYFEVKLLALRAGPTSQDCSGISIGFAAQPYPSWRSPGWERGGLGVFSDDGCRFVNDSFGGRDFTTAFKVGETVGLGMEFELPENIYSGDKKSKRCKVHIFFTRNGCRSGGWDLHEEVDADSGGVEGLEGDYDLYGAIGLFGGVDFESCFDPAGWLWKPE
;
A
#
# COMPACT_ATOMS: atom_id res chain seq x y z
N MET A 1 -8.62 48.58 -5.73
CA MET A 1 -8.89 48.35 -7.16
C MET A 1 -8.33 46.98 -7.48
N SER A 2 -9.23 46.00 -7.49
CA SER A 2 -8.94 44.58 -7.59
C SER A 2 -8.83 44.19 -9.07
N GLN A 3 -7.79 43.44 -9.44
CA GLN A 3 -7.74 42.73 -10.71
C GLN A 3 -8.39 41.34 -10.56
N PRO A 4 -9.16 40.87 -11.56
CA PRO A 4 -9.79 39.57 -11.52
C PRO A 4 -8.84 38.45 -11.99
N HIS A 5 -9.04 37.29 -11.36
CA HIS A 5 -8.42 36.00 -11.68
C HIS A 5 -8.97 35.43 -13.00
N ASP A 6 -8.08 34.95 -13.88
CA ASP A 6 -8.44 34.05 -14.97
C ASP A 6 -8.55 32.61 -14.44
N LEU A 7 -9.70 31.99 -14.67
CA LEU A 7 -9.95 30.57 -14.42
C LEU A 7 -9.67 29.75 -15.71
N PRO A 8 -9.16 28.51 -15.61
CA PRO A 8 -9.03 27.63 -16.76
C PRO A 8 -10.42 27.14 -17.26
N PRO A 9 -10.58 26.89 -18.58
CA PRO A 9 -11.87 26.55 -19.17
C PRO A 9 -12.34 25.13 -18.84
N SER A 10 -13.66 24.96 -18.71
CA SER A 10 -14.33 23.67 -18.50
C SER A 10 -14.51 22.87 -19.80
N TYR A 11 -14.61 21.55 -19.66
CA TYR A 11 -14.55 20.50 -20.69
C TYR A 11 -15.72 20.41 -21.71
N ASP A 12 -16.56 21.44 -21.89
CA ASP A 12 -17.78 21.34 -22.71
C ASP A 12 -17.74 22.07 -24.07
N ALA A 13 -16.55 22.26 -24.67
CA ALA A 13 -16.39 23.11 -25.86
C ALA A 13 -15.84 22.43 -27.14
N SER A 14 -15.83 21.10 -27.26
CA SER A 14 -15.26 20.44 -28.45
C SER A 14 -16.20 19.52 -29.24
N GLN A 15 -17.51 19.58 -29.03
CA GLN A 15 -18.47 18.89 -29.90
C GLN A 15 -19.58 19.83 -30.38
N GLN A 16 -19.40 20.43 -31.56
CA GLN A 16 -20.41 20.68 -32.60
C GLN A 16 -20.01 21.89 -33.47
N SER A 17 -19.46 21.63 -34.65
CA SER A 17 -19.86 22.38 -35.85
C SER A 17 -19.48 21.60 -37.12
N TRP A 18 -20.43 20.82 -37.62
CA TRP A 18 -20.48 20.40 -39.03
C TRP A 18 -21.24 21.44 -39.85
N GLY A 19 -20.78 21.73 -41.06
CA GLY A 19 -21.53 22.52 -42.07
C GLY A 19 -20.62 23.29 -43.03
N ILE A 20 -20.07 22.69 -44.11
CA ILE A 20 -20.64 22.36 -45.44
C ILE A 20 -20.26 23.38 -46.55
N SER A 21 -19.71 22.80 -47.63
CA SER A 21 -19.70 23.19 -49.06
C SER A 21 -18.85 24.35 -49.61
N GLY A 22 -17.81 23.98 -50.36
CA GLY A 22 -17.87 23.94 -51.83
C GLY A 22 -17.14 25.04 -52.62
N THR A 23 -16.03 24.70 -53.27
CA THR A 23 -15.73 24.95 -54.71
C THR A 23 -14.29 24.51 -55.09
N GLN A 24 -14.18 23.71 -56.15
CA GLN A 24 -12.96 23.35 -56.91
C GLN A 24 -12.99 24.17 -58.25
N PRO A 25 -11.94 24.27 -59.13
CA PRO A 25 -11.07 23.12 -59.53
C PRO A 25 -9.64 23.40 -60.13
N GLN A 26 -8.93 22.30 -60.45
CA GLN A 26 -7.84 22.06 -61.46
C GLN A 26 -6.38 22.46 -61.13
N THR A 27 -5.30 21.69 -61.40
CA THR A 27 -5.01 20.37 -62.02
C THR A 27 -3.52 20.04 -61.79
N ALA A 28 -3.15 18.78 -61.50
CA ALA A 28 -2.06 18.01 -62.15
C ALA A 28 -1.67 16.70 -61.40
N ALA A 29 -1.90 15.59 -62.10
CA ALA A 29 -1.13 14.34 -62.18
C ALA A 29 -0.67 13.51 -60.95
N SER A 30 -1.10 12.24 -61.01
CA SER A 30 -0.34 10.99 -60.81
C SER A 30 -0.40 10.27 -59.45
N GLY A 31 -0.83 9.00 -59.53
CA GLY A 31 -0.52 7.94 -58.56
C GLY A 31 -1.74 7.39 -57.84
N HIS A 32 -2.36 6.33 -58.38
CA HIS A 32 -3.17 5.43 -57.54
C HIS A 32 -2.24 4.78 -56.49
N PRO A 33 -2.53 4.85 -55.18
CA PRO A 33 -1.83 4.03 -54.20
C PRO A 33 -2.30 2.57 -54.31
N PRO A 34 -1.40 1.59 -54.11
CA PRO A 34 -1.69 0.16 -54.29
C PRO A 34 -2.73 -0.34 -53.27
N PRO A 35 -3.54 -1.34 -53.62
CA PRO A 35 -4.38 -2.02 -52.65
C PRO A 35 -3.48 -2.84 -51.71
N TYR A 36 -4.01 -3.19 -50.53
CA TYR A 36 -3.36 -3.94 -49.44
C TYR A 36 -2.63 -3.09 -48.40
N HIS A 37 -3.39 -2.61 -47.41
CA HIS A 37 -2.99 -2.67 -46.01
C HIS A 37 -4.22 -3.08 -45.18
N ASN A 38 -4.46 -4.39 -45.10
CA ASN A 38 -5.36 -5.03 -44.14
C ASN A 38 -4.74 -4.90 -42.74
N TRP A 39 -4.76 -3.71 -42.14
CA TRP A 39 -4.29 -3.52 -40.75
C TRP A 39 -5.17 -4.28 -39.75
N GLN A 40 -6.41 -4.61 -40.14
CA GLN A 40 -7.35 -5.40 -39.34
C GLN A 40 -7.01 -6.90 -39.29
N GLU A 41 -6.13 -7.41 -40.17
CA GLU A 41 -5.62 -8.80 -40.11
C GLU A 41 -4.26 -8.89 -39.38
N ALA A 42 -3.65 -7.75 -39.01
CA ALA A 42 -2.36 -7.69 -38.32
C ALA A 42 -2.48 -7.58 -36.80
N VAL A 43 -3.70 -7.66 -36.24
CA VAL A 43 -3.93 -7.71 -34.80
C VAL A 43 -3.96 -9.19 -34.39
N PRO A 44 -2.90 -9.74 -33.78
CA PRO A 44 -2.97 -11.08 -33.23
C PRO A 44 -4.05 -11.14 -32.15
N ASP A 45 -4.67 -12.31 -32.01
CA ASP A 45 -5.67 -12.61 -30.98
C ASP A 45 -5.19 -12.13 -29.61
N THR A 46 -5.80 -11.04 -29.13
CA THR A 46 -5.37 -10.35 -27.90
C THR A 46 -5.67 -11.15 -26.64
N ALA A 47 -6.34 -12.31 -26.77
CA ALA A 47 -6.56 -13.26 -25.68
C ALA A 47 -5.28 -13.98 -25.21
N THR A 48 -4.16 -13.83 -25.94
CA THR A 48 -2.85 -14.41 -25.57
C THR A 48 -1.90 -13.44 -24.87
N PHE A 49 -2.25 -12.15 -24.77
CA PHE A 49 -1.44 -11.21 -23.99
C PHE A 49 -1.65 -11.45 -22.49
N PRO A 50 -0.59 -11.33 -21.68
CA PRO A 50 -0.76 -11.24 -20.24
C PRO A 50 -1.74 -10.10 -19.91
N PRO A 51 -2.53 -10.22 -18.83
CA PRO A 51 -3.40 -9.13 -18.41
C PRO A 51 -2.58 -7.84 -18.31
N PRO A 52 -3.17 -6.67 -18.63
CA PRO A 52 -2.47 -5.40 -18.50
C PRO A 52 -1.94 -5.26 -17.06
N PRO A 53 -0.76 -4.65 -16.88
CA PRO A 53 -0.23 -4.36 -15.55
C PRO A 53 -1.24 -3.53 -14.75
N ILE A 54 -1.22 -3.69 -13.42
CA ILE A 54 -2.17 -3.01 -12.55
C ILE A 54 -1.74 -1.54 -12.42
N THR A 55 -2.53 -0.64 -13.01
CA THR A 55 -2.27 0.80 -12.98
C THR A 55 -2.55 1.40 -11.61
N GLY A 56 -1.57 2.11 -11.05
CA GLY A 56 -1.71 2.91 -9.84
C GLY A 56 -2.31 4.29 -10.12
N TYR A 57 -2.90 4.92 -9.10
CA TYR A 57 -3.39 6.29 -9.19
C TYR A 57 -2.25 7.29 -9.01
N LEU A 58 -2.33 8.43 -9.72
CA LEU A 58 -1.39 9.54 -9.55
C LEU A 58 -1.66 10.35 -8.26
N ILE A 59 -2.90 10.32 -7.75
CA ILE A 59 -3.36 11.07 -6.58
C ILE A 59 -4.42 10.21 -5.87
N SER A 60 -4.34 10.02 -4.55
CA SER A 60 -5.41 9.34 -3.80
C SER A 60 -6.64 10.24 -3.68
N GLY A 61 -7.83 9.65 -3.60
CA GLY A 61 -9.09 10.40 -3.63
C GLY A 61 -9.31 11.32 -2.42
N THR A 62 -8.68 11.05 -1.27
CA THR A 62 -9.10 11.65 0.01
C THR A 62 -8.02 11.79 1.11
N GLY A 63 -6.80 11.28 0.92
CA GLY A 63 -5.75 11.27 1.95
C GLY A 63 -4.35 11.29 1.35
N ASN A 64 -3.88 12.47 0.95
CA ASN A 64 -2.52 12.66 0.44
C ASN A 64 -1.68 13.41 1.47
N ALA A 65 -0.49 12.92 1.77
CA ALA A 65 0.50 13.73 2.46
C ALA A 65 0.97 14.89 1.56
N SER A 66 1.54 15.92 2.18
CA SER A 66 2.06 17.07 1.44
C SER A 66 3.22 16.66 0.53
N GLU A 67 3.40 17.37 -0.59
CA GLU A 67 4.52 17.16 -1.53
C GLU A 67 5.87 17.30 -0.81
N ASP A 68 5.97 18.26 0.12
CA ASP A 68 7.16 18.47 0.96
C ASP A 68 7.45 17.25 1.86
N ASP A 69 6.42 16.61 2.42
CA ASP A 69 6.58 15.42 3.26
C ASP A 69 6.96 14.18 2.45
N ALA A 70 6.43 14.04 1.23
CA ALA A 70 6.81 12.99 0.29
C ALA A 70 8.26 13.15 -0.15
N GLN A 71 8.67 14.37 -0.56
CA GLN A 71 10.06 14.63 -0.93
C GLN A 71 11.02 14.37 0.23
N ARG A 72 10.69 14.82 1.44
CA ARG A 72 11.51 14.57 2.64
C ARG A 72 11.61 13.07 2.96
N ALA A 73 10.56 12.30 2.69
CA ALA A 73 10.56 10.86 2.90
C ALA A 73 11.41 10.12 1.85
N HIS A 74 11.36 10.54 0.59
CA HIS A 74 12.24 10.03 -0.46
C HIS A 74 13.71 10.32 -0.14
N ASP A 75 14.06 11.56 0.22
CA ASP A 75 15.42 11.95 0.62
C ASP A 75 15.91 11.12 1.83
N PHE A 76 15.02 10.85 2.78
CA PHE A 76 15.30 9.98 3.93
C PHE A 76 15.60 8.55 3.47
N CYS A 77 14.75 7.95 2.64
CA CYS A 77 14.95 6.59 2.15
C CYS A 77 16.23 6.47 1.32
N ASP A 78 16.54 7.44 0.48
CA ASP A 78 17.75 7.44 -0.34
C ASP A 78 19.04 7.53 0.50
N SER A 79 18.98 8.24 1.63
CA SER A 79 20.14 8.44 2.51
C SER A 79 20.25 7.41 3.64
N VAL A 80 19.16 6.71 4.00
CA VAL A 80 19.09 5.80 5.14
C VAL A 80 18.65 4.41 4.67
N PRO A 81 19.57 3.45 4.48
CA PRO A 81 19.21 2.08 4.07
C PRO A 81 18.44 1.34 5.18
N LEU A 82 17.65 0.34 4.78
CA LEU A 82 16.96 -0.55 5.72
C LEU A 82 17.97 -1.30 6.61
N TRP A 83 17.57 -1.55 7.85
CA TRP A 83 18.35 -2.33 8.81
C TRP A 83 18.41 -3.78 8.39
N LEU A 84 19.62 -4.34 8.35
CA LEU A 84 19.81 -5.74 8.05
C LEU A 84 19.18 -6.62 9.16
N PRO A 85 18.56 -7.75 8.79
CA PRO A 85 18.01 -8.70 9.75
C PRO A 85 19.05 -9.12 10.78
N THR A 86 18.62 -9.19 12.03
CA THR A 86 19.48 -9.69 13.11
C THR A 86 18.82 -10.88 13.78
N GLN A 87 19.64 -11.85 14.22
CA GLN A 87 19.15 -12.95 15.02
C GLN A 87 18.59 -12.42 16.36
N PRO A 88 17.30 -12.62 16.67
CA PRO A 88 16.75 -12.17 17.94
C PRO A 88 17.34 -12.96 19.10
N SER A 89 17.50 -12.31 20.25
CA SER A 89 17.78 -13.03 21.50
C SER A 89 16.59 -13.91 21.89
N THR A 90 16.83 -14.95 22.70
CA THR A 90 15.77 -15.85 23.17
C THR A 90 14.67 -15.10 23.92
N ALA A 91 15.01 -14.10 24.73
CA ALA A 91 14.04 -13.30 25.46
C ALA A 91 13.14 -12.48 24.52
N VAL A 92 13.76 -11.78 23.55
CA VAL A 92 13.04 -11.01 22.54
C VAL A 92 12.09 -11.90 21.72
N TYR A 93 12.60 -13.05 21.27
CA TYR A 93 11.78 -13.96 20.47
C TYR A 93 10.63 -14.56 21.28
N HIS A 94 10.85 -14.87 22.56
CA HIS A 94 9.81 -15.33 23.47
C HIS A 94 8.70 -14.27 23.67
N ASP A 95 9.06 -12.99 23.81
CA ASP A 95 8.07 -11.92 23.95
C ASP A 95 7.18 -11.80 22.72
N VAL A 96 7.76 -11.96 21.52
CA VAL A 96 7.02 -11.97 20.24
C VAL A 96 6.12 -13.20 20.13
N GLN A 97 6.61 -14.39 20.50
CA GLN A 97 5.80 -15.62 20.52
C GLN A 97 4.64 -15.56 21.53
N ALA A 98 4.81 -14.78 22.60
CA ALA A 98 3.77 -14.52 23.59
C ALA A 98 2.94 -13.26 23.29
N TYR A 99 3.09 -12.70 22.08
CA TYR A 99 2.37 -11.54 21.57
C TYR A 99 2.47 -10.29 22.47
N ASP A 100 3.54 -10.11 23.26
CA ASP A 100 3.78 -8.87 24.04
C ASP A 100 4.34 -7.77 23.12
N LEU A 101 3.55 -7.40 22.14
CA LEU A 101 3.80 -6.29 21.23
C LEU A 101 3.13 -5.03 21.81
N ARG A 102 3.88 -3.93 21.85
CA ARG A 102 3.58 -2.62 22.40
C ARG A 102 3.80 -1.56 21.32
N PRO A 103 3.01 -0.49 21.32
CA PRO A 103 3.14 0.57 20.32
C PRO A 103 4.38 1.43 20.59
N VAL A 104 5.13 1.74 19.54
CA VAL A 104 6.14 2.80 19.53
C VAL A 104 5.48 4.05 18.94
N GLN A 105 5.31 5.07 19.78
CA GLN A 105 4.63 6.30 19.38
C GLN A 105 5.62 7.27 18.72
N PRO A 106 5.30 7.80 17.52
CA PRO A 106 6.11 8.80 16.85
C PRO A 106 5.94 10.18 17.50
N ALA A 107 6.91 11.08 17.29
CA ALA A 107 6.85 12.43 17.87
C ALA A 107 5.75 13.30 17.23
N GLU A 108 5.36 12.95 16.01
CA GLU A 108 4.35 13.61 15.19
C GLU A 108 2.92 13.34 15.69
N LEU A 109 2.73 12.26 16.47
CA LEU A 109 1.41 11.89 16.97
C LEU A 109 0.89 12.92 17.97
N ARG A 110 -0.13 13.67 17.56
CA ARG A 110 -0.99 14.45 18.45
C ARG A 110 -2.09 13.55 18.98
N GLY A 111 -1.77 12.72 19.96
CA GLY A 111 -2.71 11.72 20.46
C GLY A 111 -2.06 10.79 21.47
N HIS A 112 -2.65 9.62 21.67
CA HIS A 112 -2.06 8.62 22.54
C HIS A 112 -2.47 7.20 22.15
N VAL A 113 -1.50 6.29 22.15
CA VAL A 113 -1.72 4.86 21.96
C VAL A 113 -1.05 4.08 23.08
N SER A 114 -1.79 3.12 23.66
CA SER A 114 -1.32 2.31 24.78
C SER A 114 -1.67 0.85 24.59
N ALA A 115 -0.82 -0.03 25.12
CA ALA A 115 -1.14 -1.44 25.25
C ALA A 115 -2.08 -1.64 26.45
N VAL A 116 -3.31 -2.09 26.19
CA VAL A 116 -4.31 -2.37 27.23
C VAL A 116 -4.23 -3.82 27.73
N ALA A 117 -3.65 -4.71 26.92
CA ALA A 117 -3.24 -6.06 27.28
C ALA A 117 -2.11 -6.50 26.34
N ARG A 118 -1.57 -7.72 26.54
CA ARG A 118 -0.57 -8.30 25.63
C ARG A 118 -1.15 -8.34 24.21
N GLY A 119 -0.46 -7.67 23.28
CA GLY A 119 -0.85 -7.66 21.86
C GLY A 119 -2.17 -6.96 21.59
N ARG A 120 -2.70 -6.16 22.53
CA ARG A 120 -3.95 -5.42 22.34
C ARG A 120 -3.73 -3.96 22.64
N TRP A 121 -3.95 -3.11 21.65
CA TRP A 121 -3.77 -1.68 21.79
C TRP A 121 -5.10 -0.96 21.69
N ARG A 122 -5.14 0.20 22.33
CA ARG A 122 -6.18 1.21 22.15
C ARG A 122 -5.50 2.53 21.91
N GLY A 123 -5.95 3.25 20.89
CA GLY A 123 -5.31 4.48 20.46
C GLY A 123 -6.27 5.50 19.91
N HIS A 124 -5.82 6.75 19.91
CA HIS A 124 -6.48 7.85 19.23
C HIS A 124 -5.49 8.93 18.76
N SER A 125 -5.90 9.69 17.76
CA SER A 125 -5.28 10.94 17.31
C SER A 125 -6.28 12.10 17.39
N ALA A 126 -5.75 13.31 17.57
CA ALA A 126 -6.54 14.53 17.62
C ALA A 126 -6.95 14.99 16.21
N ASP A 127 -7.96 15.85 16.18
CA ASP A 127 -8.38 16.54 14.96
C ASP A 127 -7.21 17.33 14.34
N GLY A 128 -7.06 17.23 13.02
CA GLY A 128 -5.95 17.84 12.31
C GLY A 128 -4.58 17.23 12.64
N ASN A 129 -4.52 15.98 13.12
CA ASN A 129 -3.25 15.24 13.16
C ASN A 129 -2.75 15.04 11.73
N GLY A 130 -1.48 15.35 11.47
CA GLY A 130 -0.84 15.00 10.20
C GLY A 130 -0.65 13.49 10.07
N ASP A 131 -0.03 13.05 8.98
CA ASP A 131 0.31 11.64 8.82
C ASP A 131 1.37 11.20 9.83
N CYS A 132 1.15 10.03 10.42
CA CYS A 132 2.16 9.37 11.22
C CYS A 132 1.94 7.86 11.26
N VAL A 133 2.98 7.10 11.61
CA VAL A 133 2.89 5.64 11.77
C VAL A 133 3.33 5.19 13.16
N ILE A 134 2.55 4.28 13.72
CA ILE A 134 2.86 3.56 14.94
C ILE A 134 3.32 2.17 14.55
N LEU A 135 4.52 1.81 15.00
CA LEU A 135 5.09 0.49 14.78
C LEU A 135 5.01 -0.35 16.06
N THR A 136 4.99 -1.67 15.91
CA THR A 136 5.30 -2.58 17.02
C THR A 136 6.73 -2.30 17.52
N GLN A 137 6.98 -2.45 18.82
CA GLN A 137 8.32 -2.29 19.38
C GLN A 137 9.28 -3.43 19.05
N LEU A 138 8.74 -4.59 18.65
CA LEU A 138 9.48 -5.74 18.15
C LEU A 138 8.94 -6.18 16.78
N PRO A 139 9.77 -6.79 15.92
CA PRO A 139 9.30 -7.42 14.69
C PRO A 139 8.26 -8.51 14.93
N MET A 140 7.30 -8.61 14.03
CA MET A 140 6.37 -9.74 13.93
C MET A 140 6.96 -10.90 13.12
N TYR A 141 7.94 -10.62 12.28
CA TYR A 141 8.67 -11.59 11.47
C TYR A 141 10.17 -11.29 11.52
N PHE A 142 10.96 -12.31 11.86
CA PHE A 142 12.41 -12.26 11.81
C PHE A 142 12.91 -13.25 10.74
N PRO A 143 13.46 -12.82 9.59
CA PRO A 143 13.98 -13.72 8.57
C PRO A 143 14.95 -14.78 9.13
N ALA A 144 15.78 -14.39 10.09
CA ALA A 144 16.80 -15.25 10.69
C ALA A 144 16.25 -16.51 11.38
N VAL A 145 14.98 -16.51 11.81
CA VAL A 145 14.36 -17.64 12.53
C VAL A 145 12.99 -18.04 11.99
N ASP A 146 12.25 -17.12 11.38
CA ASP A 146 10.91 -17.32 10.86
C ASP A 146 10.86 -17.64 9.37
N SER A 147 11.96 -17.42 8.63
CA SER A 147 11.98 -17.66 7.18
C SER A 147 11.63 -19.11 6.83
N PRO A 148 10.81 -19.33 5.79
CA PRO A 148 10.56 -20.67 5.27
C PRO A 148 11.82 -21.43 4.85
N PHE A 149 12.90 -20.73 4.48
CA PHE A 149 14.20 -21.35 4.19
C PHE A 149 14.91 -21.89 5.44
N VAL A 150 14.57 -21.38 6.62
CA VAL A 150 15.11 -21.83 7.91
C VAL A 150 14.22 -22.90 8.54
N ARG A 151 12.90 -22.74 8.43
CA ARG A 151 11.91 -23.62 9.09
C ARG A 151 11.35 -24.73 8.23
N GLU A 152 11.56 -24.66 6.92
CA GLU A 152 10.94 -25.53 5.91
C GLU A 152 9.40 -25.54 6.02
N GLN A 153 8.83 -24.44 6.53
CA GLN A 153 7.41 -24.28 6.79
C GLN A 153 6.98 -22.88 6.41
N LYS A 154 5.73 -22.77 5.95
CA LYS A 154 5.06 -21.49 5.75
C LYS A 154 5.06 -20.70 7.06
N LYS A 155 5.29 -19.40 6.96
CA LYS A 155 5.12 -18.46 8.07
C LYS A 155 4.03 -17.45 7.72
N THR A 156 3.14 -17.20 8.66
CA THR A 156 2.13 -16.14 8.56
C THR A 156 2.34 -15.12 9.67
N ILE A 157 2.29 -13.83 9.32
CA ILE A 157 2.10 -12.72 10.25
C ILE A 157 0.78 -12.04 9.94
N TYR A 158 0.04 -11.63 10.97
CA TYR A 158 -1.29 -11.07 10.82
C TYR A 158 -1.65 -10.26 12.07
N PHE A 159 -2.45 -9.22 11.90
CA PHE A 159 -3.11 -8.52 13.02
C PHE A 159 -4.37 -7.82 12.53
N GLU A 160 -5.25 -7.48 13.47
CA GLU A 160 -6.51 -6.78 13.21
C GLU A 160 -6.49 -5.36 13.78
N VAL A 161 -7.21 -4.46 13.12
CA VAL A 161 -7.53 -3.11 13.59
C VAL A 161 -9.03 -2.88 13.49
N LYS A 162 -9.62 -2.41 14.57
CA LYS A 162 -11.02 -1.98 14.64
C LYS A 162 -11.10 -0.47 14.62
N LEU A 163 -11.82 0.07 13.64
CA LEU A 163 -12.08 1.50 13.54
C LEU A 163 -13.22 1.89 14.48
N LEU A 164 -12.96 2.74 15.48
CA LEU A 164 -13.96 3.11 16.49
C LEU A 164 -14.64 4.45 16.21
N ALA A 165 -13.93 5.43 15.66
CA ALA A 165 -14.49 6.74 15.32
C ALA A 165 -13.61 7.47 14.30
N LEU A 166 -14.22 8.30 13.47
CA LEU A 166 -13.57 9.24 12.57
C LEU A 166 -14.04 10.66 12.89
N ARG A 167 -13.12 11.62 12.88
CA ARG A 167 -13.34 13.05 13.15
C ARG A 167 -12.71 13.90 12.04
N ALA A 168 -12.29 15.14 12.34
CA ALA A 168 -11.74 16.03 11.32
C ALA A 168 -10.41 15.51 10.75
N GLY A 169 -10.26 15.58 9.44
CA GLY A 169 -9.02 15.24 8.72
C GLY A 169 -7.85 16.17 9.06
N PRO A 170 -6.66 15.91 8.48
CA PRO A 170 -5.49 16.79 8.59
C PRO A 170 -5.81 18.24 8.19
N THR A 171 -6.53 18.42 7.08
CA THR A 171 -7.09 19.70 6.65
C THR A 171 -8.62 19.64 6.51
N SER A 172 -9.26 20.76 6.19
CA SER A 172 -10.71 20.81 5.96
C SER A 172 -11.18 20.07 4.70
N GLN A 173 -10.27 19.72 3.80
CA GLN A 173 -10.58 19.02 2.54
C GLN A 173 -10.25 17.53 2.60
N ASP A 174 -9.50 17.10 3.60
CA ASP A 174 -9.04 15.72 3.74
C ASP A 174 -9.94 14.90 4.65
N CYS A 175 -9.98 13.59 4.40
CA CYS A 175 -10.59 12.64 5.31
C CYS A 175 -9.67 12.35 6.50
N SER A 176 -10.25 11.90 7.62
CA SER A 176 -9.49 11.21 8.67
C SER A 176 -9.54 9.71 8.43
N GLY A 177 -8.58 8.98 8.99
CA GLY A 177 -8.51 7.55 8.78
C GLY A 177 -7.33 6.87 9.45
N ILE A 178 -7.28 5.58 9.17
CA ILE A 178 -6.19 4.68 9.53
C ILE A 178 -5.70 3.95 8.29
N SER A 179 -4.44 3.56 8.31
CA SER A 179 -3.92 2.54 7.41
C SER A 179 -3.37 1.37 8.22
N ILE A 180 -3.62 0.15 7.73
CA ILE A 180 -3.12 -1.09 8.33
C ILE A 180 -2.07 -1.67 7.42
N GLY A 181 -0.91 -2.04 7.96
CA GLY A 181 0.22 -2.42 7.14
C GLY A 181 1.36 -3.11 7.86
N PHE A 182 2.45 -3.31 7.13
CA PHE A 182 3.73 -3.76 7.65
C PHE A 182 4.83 -2.83 7.14
N ALA A 183 5.89 -2.67 7.93
CA ALA A 183 7.05 -1.90 7.53
C ALA A 183 8.36 -2.55 8.01
N ALA A 184 9.39 -2.51 7.18
CA ALA A 184 10.78 -2.69 7.56
C ALA A 184 11.34 -1.36 8.11
N GLN A 185 12.31 -1.44 9.04
CA GLN A 185 12.94 -0.25 9.62
C GLN A 185 14.32 0.02 9.02
N PRO A 186 14.81 1.27 9.01
CA PRO A 186 14.11 2.51 9.39
C PRO A 186 13.00 2.89 8.42
N TYR A 187 11.88 3.41 8.95
CA TYR A 187 10.76 3.93 8.18
C TYR A 187 10.44 5.35 8.63
N PRO A 188 10.13 6.29 7.73
CA PRO A 188 9.81 7.67 8.10
C PRO A 188 8.53 7.73 8.95
N SER A 189 8.65 8.21 10.19
CA SER A 189 7.56 8.18 11.18
C SER A 189 6.36 9.06 10.84
N TRP A 190 6.53 10.01 9.93
CA TRP A 190 5.51 10.94 9.42
C TRP A 190 4.83 10.47 8.14
N ARG A 191 4.97 9.18 7.77
CA ARG A 191 4.37 8.60 6.57
C ARG A 191 3.54 7.39 6.94
N SER A 192 2.43 7.17 6.23
CA SER A 192 1.64 5.96 6.37
C SER A 192 2.38 4.74 5.79
N PRO A 193 2.16 3.51 6.33
CA PRO A 193 2.75 2.29 5.78
C PRO A 193 2.31 2.06 4.34
N GLY A 194 3.29 1.79 3.46
CA GLY A 194 3.03 1.56 2.04
C GLY A 194 3.45 2.71 1.14
N TRP A 195 3.61 3.92 1.67
CA TRP A 195 4.04 5.06 0.86
C TRP A 195 5.51 5.04 0.47
N GLU A 196 6.36 4.43 1.31
CA GLU A 196 7.81 4.44 1.12
C GLU A 196 8.39 3.04 1.11
N ARG A 197 9.66 2.95 0.71
CA ARG A 197 10.44 1.70 0.63
C ARG A 197 10.34 0.92 1.93
N GLY A 198 10.13 -0.39 1.80
CA GLY A 198 10.00 -1.29 2.94
C GLY A 198 8.63 -1.27 3.61
N GLY A 199 7.66 -0.50 3.11
CA GLY A 199 6.30 -0.45 3.63
C GLY A 199 5.27 -1.03 2.66
N LEU A 200 4.24 -1.66 3.23
CA LEU A 200 2.97 -1.93 2.55
C LEU A 200 1.79 -1.62 3.46
N GLY A 201 0.66 -1.21 2.90
CA GLY A 201 -0.53 -0.91 3.69
C GLY A 201 -1.82 -0.82 2.88
N VAL A 202 -2.95 -0.82 3.60
CA VAL A 202 -4.31 -0.60 3.06
C VAL A 202 -4.95 0.54 3.83
N PHE A 203 -5.51 1.51 3.10
CA PHE A 203 -5.99 2.77 3.66
C PHE A 203 -7.50 2.74 3.85
N SER A 204 -7.97 3.37 4.93
CA SER A 204 -9.38 3.28 5.33
C SER A 204 -10.31 4.19 4.54
N ASP A 205 -9.81 5.30 4.01
CA ASP A 205 -10.61 6.36 3.39
C ASP A 205 -11.10 5.95 2.01
N ASP A 206 -10.27 5.27 1.21
CA ASP A 206 -10.63 4.78 -0.13
C ASP A 206 -10.62 3.25 -0.26
N GLY A 207 -9.87 2.54 0.59
CA GLY A 207 -9.67 1.09 0.47
C GLY A 207 -8.54 0.70 -0.49
N CYS A 208 -7.71 1.65 -0.91
CA CYS A 208 -6.56 1.40 -1.75
C CYS A 208 -5.43 0.71 -0.98
N ARG A 209 -4.63 -0.06 -1.71
CA ARG A 209 -3.39 -0.67 -1.20
C ARG A 209 -2.17 0.04 -1.77
N PHE A 210 -1.11 0.05 -0.98
CA PHE A 210 0.13 0.75 -1.25
C PHE A 210 1.31 -0.18 -0.96
N VAL A 211 2.29 -0.22 -1.86
CA VAL A 211 3.54 -0.98 -1.71
C VAL A 211 4.65 -0.11 -2.28
N ASN A 212 5.40 0.58 -1.41
CA ASN A 212 6.37 1.60 -1.81
C ASN A 212 5.81 2.55 -2.90
N ASP A 213 4.63 3.11 -2.64
CA ASP A 213 3.89 3.93 -3.57
C ASP A 213 3.49 5.26 -2.90
N SER A 214 4.23 6.32 -3.21
CA SER A 214 3.98 7.67 -2.67
C SER A 214 2.86 8.43 -3.38
N PHE A 215 2.19 7.80 -4.35
CA PHE A 215 1.11 8.40 -5.12
C PHE A 215 -0.25 7.92 -4.57
N GLY A 216 -1.21 7.62 -5.45
CA GLY A 216 -2.58 7.28 -5.07
C GLY A 216 -2.84 5.79 -4.82
N GLY A 217 -1.80 4.94 -4.85
CA GLY A 217 -1.96 3.52 -4.58
C GLY A 217 -2.74 2.78 -5.67
N ARG A 218 -3.26 1.61 -5.33
CA ARG A 218 -4.05 0.76 -6.23
C ARG A 218 -5.38 0.38 -5.62
N ASP A 219 -6.43 0.37 -6.44
CA ASP A 219 -7.72 -0.20 -6.08
C ASP A 219 -7.57 -1.62 -5.52
N PHE A 220 -8.22 -1.86 -4.37
CA PHE A 220 -8.12 -3.16 -3.70
C PHE A 220 -9.39 -3.55 -2.96
N THR A 221 -9.89 -2.68 -2.09
CA THR A 221 -11.10 -2.93 -1.30
C THR A 221 -11.92 -1.65 -1.19
N THR A 222 -12.99 -1.67 -0.40
CA THR A 222 -13.81 -0.48 -0.14
C THR A 222 -13.29 0.32 1.05
N ALA A 223 -13.69 1.57 1.18
CA ALA A 223 -13.50 2.34 2.40
C ALA A 223 -13.97 1.57 3.66
N PHE A 224 -13.28 1.78 4.79
CA PHE A 224 -13.58 1.12 6.05
C PHE A 224 -14.71 1.86 6.78
N LYS A 225 -15.52 1.11 7.52
CA LYS A 225 -16.65 1.69 8.27
C LYS A 225 -16.35 1.75 9.76
N VAL A 226 -16.85 2.79 10.41
CA VAL A 226 -16.83 2.84 11.88
C VAL A 226 -17.55 1.62 12.45
N GLY A 227 -16.90 0.95 13.40
CA GLY A 227 -17.31 -0.31 14.00
C GLY A 227 -16.75 -1.55 13.32
N GLU A 228 -16.23 -1.44 12.10
CA GLU A 228 -15.64 -2.53 11.33
C GLU A 228 -14.28 -2.94 11.90
N THR A 229 -13.99 -4.24 11.88
CA THR A 229 -12.67 -4.79 12.15
C THR A 229 -12.08 -5.29 10.86
N VAL A 230 -10.93 -4.74 10.47
CA VAL A 230 -10.16 -5.18 9.32
C VAL A 230 -8.89 -5.86 9.79
N GLY A 231 -8.31 -6.74 8.99
CA GLY A 231 -7.03 -7.35 9.31
C GLY A 231 -6.20 -7.57 8.06
N LEU A 232 -4.90 -7.47 8.21
CA LEU A 232 -3.93 -7.65 7.12
C LEU A 232 -2.89 -8.68 7.56
N GLY A 233 -2.56 -9.60 6.66
CA GLY A 233 -1.51 -10.58 6.90
C GLY A 233 -0.63 -10.82 5.70
N MET A 234 0.58 -11.29 5.98
CA MET A 234 1.56 -11.71 5.00
C MET A 234 1.88 -13.19 5.22
N GLU A 235 1.90 -13.94 4.13
CA GLU A 235 2.21 -15.37 4.06
C GLU A 235 3.53 -15.55 3.31
N PHE A 236 4.51 -16.15 3.98
CA PHE A 236 5.84 -16.43 3.47
C PHE A 236 5.95 -17.92 3.18
N GLU A 237 6.25 -18.29 1.93
CA GLU A 237 6.33 -19.68 1.47
C GLU A 237 7.60 -19.92 0.65
N LEU A 238 8.08 -21.17 0.65
CA LEU A 238 9.16 -21.57 -0.24
C LEU A 238 8.71 -21.49 -1.71
N PRO A 239 9.60 -21.11 -2.64
CA PRO A 239 9.28 -21.15 -4.07
C PRO A 239 9.14 -22.60 -4.55
N GLU A 240 8.31 -22.83 -5.57
CA GLU A 240 8.03 -24.18 -6.09
C GLU A 240 9.27 -24.90 -6.65
N ASN A 241 10.27 -24.17 -7.14
CA ASN A 241 11.49 -24.71 -7.76
C ASN A 241 12.77 -24.22 -7.07
N ILE A 242 13.04 -24.71 -5.86
CA ILE A 242 14.25 -24.37 -5.07
C ILE A 242 15.56 -24.79 -5.78
N TYR A 243 15.50 -25.76 -6.70
CA TYR A 243 16.67 -26.35 -7.38
C TYR A 243 17.01 -25.74 -8.74
N SER A 244 16.24 -24.78 -9.26
CA SER A 244 16.64 -24.09 -10.49
C SER A 244 17.79 -23.12 -10.13
N GLY A 245 18.96 -23.29 -10.74
CA GLY A 245 20.18 -22.54 -10.43
C GLY A 245 20.15 -21.02 -10.70
N ASP A 246 18.96 -20.46 -10.92
CA ASP A 246 18.75 -19.03 -11.13
C ASP A 246 18.73 -18.29 -9.79
N LYS A 247 19.47 -17.19 -9.66
CA LYS A 247 19.48 -16.37 -8.44
C LYS A 247 18.09 -15.82 -8.08
N LYS A 248 17.16 -15.75 -9.04
CA LYS A 248 15.75 -15.40 -8.84
C LYS A 248 14.95 -16.51 -8.11
N SER A 249 15.41 -17.77 -8.09
CA SER A 249 14.70 -18.91 -7.45
C SER A 249 14.88 -19.02 -5.94
N LYS A 250 15.62 -18.08 -5.32
CA LYS A 250 15.93 -18.08 -3.88
C LYS A 250 15.08 -17.10 -3.06
N ARG A 251 14.10 -16.45 -3.67
CA ARG A 251 13.24 -15.49 -2.97
C ARG A 251 12.02 -16.21 -2.39
N CYS A 252 11.54 -15.72 -1.26
CA CYS A 252 10.30 -16.21 -0.67
C CYS A 252 9.13 -15.87 -1.59
N LYS A 253 8.17 -16.78 -1.76
CA LYS A 253 6.86 -16.40 -2.28
C LYS A 253 6.15 -15.64 -1.16
N VAL A 254 5.67 -14.43 -1.44
CA VAL A 254 5.00 -13.59 -0.44
C VAL A 254 3.61 -13.23 -0.93
N HIS A 255 2.60 -13.69 -0.21
CA HIS A 255 1.21 -13.39 -0.49
C HIS A 255 0.61 -12.55 0.63
N ILE A 256 -0.02 -11.44 0.28
CA ILE A 256 -0.69 -10.57 1.24
C ILE A 256 -2.18 -10.88 1.19
N PHE A 257 -2.83 -10.96 2.34
CA PHE A 257 -4.27 -11.15 2.42
C PHE A 257 -4.91 -10.18 3.39
N PHE A 258 -6.18 -9.88 3.10
CA PHE A 258 -6.98 -8.94 3.83
C PHE A 258 -8.27 -9.59 4.31
N THR A 259 -8.74 -9.14 5.46
CA THR A 259 -9.92 -9.65 6.13
C THR A 259 -10.83 -8.51 6.57
N ARG A 260 -12.14 -8.74 6.54
CA ARG A 260 -13.18 -7.87 7.09
C ARG A 260 -14.09 -8.67 8.00
N ASN A 261 -14.23 -8.21 9.24
CA ASN A 261 -15.06 -8.81 10.29
C ASN A 261 -14.86 -10.33 10.42
N GLY A 262 -13.61 -10.77 10.35
CA GLY A 262 -13.20 -12.16 10.47
C GLY A 262 -13.29 -13.00 9.19
N CYS A 263 -13.71 -12.42 8.07
CA CYS A 263 -13.77 -13.12 6.78
C CYS A 263 -12.66 -12.61 5.84
N ARG A 264 -11.95 -13.52 5.18
CA ARG A 264 -11.02 -13.15 4.10
C ARG A 264 -11.79 -12.49 2.96
N SER A 265 -11.36 -11.31 2.54
CA SER A 265 -12.08 -10.48 1.57
C SER A 265 -11.22 -9.98 0.42
N GLY A 266 -9.94 -10.37 0.37
CA GLY A 266 -9.03 -10.02 -0.71
C GLY A 266 -7.60 -10.47 -0.42
N GLY A 267 -6.74 -10.32 -1.41
CA GLY A 267 -5.30 -10.55 -1.31
C GLY A 267 -4.59 -10.26 -2.63
N TRP A 268 -3.26 -10.20 -2.59
CA TRP A 268 -2.41 -10.01 -3.75
C TRP A 268 -1.06 -10.70 -3.58
N ASP A 269 -0.42 -11.02 -4.70
CA ASP A 269 0.97 -11.45 -4.73
C ASP A 269 1.88 -10.22 -4.65
N LEU A 270 2.88 -10.23 -3.76
CA LEU A 270 3.83 -9.12 -3.64
C LEU A 270 4.54 -8.82 -4.97
N HIS A 271 4.76 -9.84 -5.79
CA HIS A 271 5.50 -9.78 -7.06
C HIS A 271 4.59 -9.74 -8.30
N GLU A 272 3.34 -9.31 -8.15
CA GLU A 272 2.49 -9.04 -9.31
C GLU A 272 3.15 -8.05 -10.29
N GLU A 273 2.77 -8.12 -11.57
CA GLU A 273 3.28 -7.18 -12.57
C GLU A 273 2.72 -5.78 -12.32
N VAL A 274 3.62 -4.80 -12.25
CA VAL A 274 3.34 -3.41 -11.91
C VAL A 274 3.83 -2.48 -13.01
N ASP A 275 3.21 -1.30 -13.12
CA ASP A 275 3.69 -0.26 -14.03
C ASP A 275 5.12 0.16 -13.66
N ALA A 276 5.91 0.57 -14.66
CA ALA A 276 7.33 0.90 -14.51
C ALA A 276 7.61 2.03 -13.50
N ASP A 277 6.60 2.85 -13.22
CA ASP A 277 6.68 3.97 -12.27
C ASP A 277 6.34 3.55 -10.82
N SER A 278 5.97 2.29 -10.59
CA SER A 278 5.74 1.76 -9.24
C SER A 278 7.06 1.54 -8.49
N GLY A 279 7.08 1.84 -7.19
CA GLY A 279 8.24 1.54 -6.36
C GLY A 279 8.53 0.04 -6.25
N GLY A 280 9.78 -0.30 -5.94
CA GLY A 280 10.21 -1.68 -5.73
C GLY A 280 9.70 -2.28 -4.41
N VAL A 281 9.73 -3.60 -4.31
CA VAL A 281 9.26 -4.37 -3.13
C VAL A 281 10.33 -4.62 -2.06
N GLU A 282 11.45 -3.90 -2.13
CA GLU A 282 12.58 -4.05 -1.19
C GLU A 282 12.10 -3.91 0.25
N GLY A 283 12.52 -4.83 1.13
CA GLY A 283 12.13 -4.83 2.54
C GLY A 283 10.97 -5.77 2.88
N LEU A 284 10.22 -6.26 1.89
CA LEU A 284 8.95 -6.97 2.12
C LEU A 284 9.02 -8.46 1.76
N GLU A 285 10.15 -8.93 1.27
CA GLU A 285 10.28 -10.21 0.55
C GLU A 285 10.65 -11.38 1.45
N GLY A 286 10.48 -11.20 2.76
CA GLY A 286 10.88 -12.16 3.78
C GLY A 286 12.37 -12.11 4.11
N ASP A 287 13.08 -11.07 3.67
CA ASP A 287 14.51 -10.82 3.85
C ASP A 287 14.85 -9.67 4.81
N TYR A 288 13.83 -9.00 5.37
CA TYR A 288 13.96 -7.98 6.42
C TYR A 288 13.07 -8.27 7.63
N ASP A 289 13.45 -7.74 8.80
CA ASP A 289 12.60 -7.76 9.98
C ASP A 289 11.36 -6.89 9.71
N LEU A 290 10.16 -7.46 9.86
CA LEU A 290 8.90 -6.77 9.58
C LEU A 290 8.12 -6.45 10.85
N TYR A 291 7.68 -5.20 10.94
CA TYR A 291 6.93 -4.66 12.07
C TYR A 291 5.47 -4.48 11.67
N GLY A 292 4.56 -4.70 12.61
CA GLY A 292 3.16 -4.32 12.44
C GLY A 292 3.07 -2.79 12.43
N ALA A 293 2.39 -2.22 11.45
CA ALA A 293 2.32 -0.79 11.23
C ALA A 293 0.88 -0.30 11.17
N ILE A 294 0.57 0.74 11.93
CA ILE A 294 -0.73 1.43 11.91
C ILE A 294 -0.47 2.90 11.60
N GLY A 295 -0.85 3.35 10.40
CA GLY A 295 -0.81 4.77 10.05
C GLY A 295 -2.06 5.48 10.56
N LEU A 296 -1.92 6.73 10.99
CA LEU A 296 -3.01 7.59 11.45
C LEU A 296 -2.93 8.93 10.72
N PHE A 297 -4.09 9.43 10.27
CA PHE A 297 -4.24 10.75 9.66
C PHE A 297 -5.58 11.38 10.07
N GLY A 298 -5.55 12.65 10.48
CA GLY A 298 -6.71 13.30 11.10
C GLY A 298 -7.07 12.70 12.46
N GLY A 299 -8.26 13.02 12.96
CA GLY A 299 -8.77 12.52 14.23
C GLY A 299 -9.43 11.16 14.11
N VAL A 300 -8.84 10.12 14.72
CA VAL A 300 -9.37 8.75 14.70
C VAL A 300 -9.26 8.08 16.06
N ASP A 301 -10.18 7.16 16.37
CA ASP A 301 -10.09 6.23 17.50
C ASP A 301 -10.06 4.80 16.97
N PHE A 302 -9.23 3.95 17.57
CA PHE A 302 -9.09 2.56 17.13
C PHE A 302 -8.69 1.61 18.27
N GLU A 303 -8.89 0.31 18.00
CA GLU A 303 -8.27 -0.79 18.74
C GLU A 303 -7.47 -1.65 17.77
N SER A 304 -6.42 -2.31 18.24
CA SER A 304 -5.70 -3.31 17.45
C SER A 304 -5.45 -4.58 18.24
N CYS A 305 -5.35 -5.71 17.52
CA CYS A 305 -5.16 -7.04 18.09
C CYS A 305 -4.13 -7.84 17.31
N PHE A 306 -2.96 -8.03 17.93
CA PHE A 306 -1.87 -8.88 17.47
C PHE A 306 -1.91 -10.29 18.07
N ASP A 307 -2.69 -10.48 19.14
CA ASP A 307 -2.90 -11.77 19.80
C ASP A 307 -3.96 -12.61 19.06
N PRO A 308 -3.62 -13.81 18.55
CA PRO A 308 -4.54 -14.69 17.84
C PRO A 308 -5.79 -15.09 18.63
N ALA A 309 -5.71 -15.11 19.96
CA ALA A 309 -6.87 -15.41 20.78
C ALA A 309 -7.98 -14.34 20.63
N GLY A 310 -7.61 -13.12 20.22
CA GLY A 310 -8.52 -12.00 20.00
C GLY A 310 -9.02 -11.78 18.59
N TRP A 311 -8.44 -12.44 17.60
CA TRP A 311 -8.82 -12.23 16.20
C TRP A 311 -10.25 -12.69 15.96
N LEU A 312 -10.98 -11.92 15.14
CA LEU A 312 -12.23 -12.38 14.55
C LEU A 312 -11.96 -13.42 13.47
N TRP A 313 -10.91 -13.23 12.66
CA TRP A 313 -10.49 -14.21 11.68
C TRP A 313 -9.82 -15.39 12.38
N LYS A 314 -10.21 -16.60 12.00
CA LYS A 314 -9.60 -17.84 12.47
C LYS A 314 -8.83 -18.45 11.30
N PRO A 315 -7.48 -18.50 11.37
CA PRO A 315 -6.69 -19.25 10.41
C PRO A 315 -7.17 -20.71 10.38
N GLU A 316 -7.26 -21.26 9.17
CA GLU A 316 -7.57 -22.68 8.95
C GLU A 316 -6.41 -23.60 9.37
#